data_AF-A0A4Q7YJN1-F1
#
_entry.id   AF-A0A4Q7YJN1-F1
#
_cell.length_a   1.000
_cell.length_b   1.000
_cell.length_c   1.000
_cell.angle_alpha   90.00
_cell.angle_beta   90.00
_cell.angle_gamma   90.00
#
_symmetry.space_group_name_H-M   'P 1'
#
loop_
_entity.id
_entity.type
_entity.pdbx_description
1 polymer ?
#
loop_
_entity_poly.entity_id
_entity_poly.type
_entity_poly.pdbx_seq_one_letter_code
_entity_poly.pdbx_strand_id
1 'polypeptide(L)'
;MQSNLNTCGSGFAAGTPVHTNKGLVPIEQLEIGDYVLSSPDNEKGLKEYKRITSVYKSLEKKEIFRLRHVTRLPSRFKDGHYEMETLYLTENHPVWVSRIGENTAEDMSYDLGVEINPDDGPGWQFAKDVGGMEGAIISKGPTFLGDIWAGGLYSTDIENVFWAKPTGYDPGLIMDFRRNLQTIYFIGDRLDDCLSPESMYRFGNSVIYGDPEKHPLVHNFLKMIRDTGLRHEFYGDAKVTVYNIDVEDFHTYYVGELGLWVHHNAHPVKRANPNSGH
;
A
#
# COMPACT_ATOMS: atom_id res chain seq x y z
N MET A 1 15.08 15.08 -27.38
CA MET A 1 13.71 15.31 -26.88
C MET A 1 13.82 15.41 -25.37
N GLN A 2 13.57 16.60 -24.80
CA GLN A 2 13.58 16.78 -23.34
C GLN A 2 12.26 16.22 -22.81
N SER A 3 12.33 15.23 -21.93
CA SER A 3 11.18 14.68 -21.23
C SER A 3 10.64 15.75 -20.25
N ASN A 4 9.45 16.27 -20.51
CA ASN A 4 8.71 17.16 -19.63
C ASN A 4 8.19 16.40 -18.39
N LEU A 5 9.09 15.92 -17.54
CA LEU A 5 8.71 15.35 -16.25
C LEU A 5 8.62 16.48 -15.24
N ASN A 6 7.40 16.87 -14.91
CA ASN A 6 7.15 17.74 -13.77
C ASN A 6 7.55 16.98 -12.48
N THR A 7 8.00 17.71 -11.46
CA THR A 7 8.46 17.12 -10.19
C THR A 7 7.28 16.94 -9.23
N CYS A 8 7.06 15.75 -8.68
CA CYS A 8 6.02 15.51 -7.68
C CYS A 8 6.58 15.34 -6.26
N GLY A 9 5.86 15.90 -5.27
CA GLY A 9 6.17 15.76 -3.84
C GLY A 9 5.62 14.48 -3.20
N SER A 10 4.79 13.72 -3.93
CA SER A 10 4.19 12.44 -3.51
C SER A 10 4.12 11.48 -4.70
N GLY A 11 3.96 10.19 -4.46
CA GLY A 11 3.83 9.21 -5.54
C GLY A 11 4.04 7.77 -5.11
N PHE A 12 4.06 6.88 -6.10
CA PHE A 12 4.22 5.44 -5.94
C PHE A 12 5.59 4.96 -6.42
N ALA A 13 6.07 3.86 -5.85
CA ALA A 13 7.26 3.18 -6.35
C ALA A 13 7.03 2.62 -7.77
N ALA A 14 8.11 2.46 -8.55
CA ALA A 14 8.06 1.77 -9.84
C ALA A 14 7.49 0.36 -9.71
N GLY A 15 6.78 -0.11 -10.73
CA GLY A 15 6.10 -1.41 -10.73
C GLY A 15 4.67 -1.37 -10.18
N THR A 16 4.24 -0.24 -9.60
CA THR A 16 2.86 -0.08 -9.09
C THR A 16 1.88 -0.13 -10.27
N PRO A 17 0.96 -1.11 -10.33
CA PRO A 17 0.05 -1.24 -11.46
C PRO A 17 -1.06 -0.18 -11.39
N VAL A 18 -1.43 0.36 -12.55
CA VAL A 18 -2.53 1.31 -12.73
C VAL A 18 -3.56 0.71 -13.68
N HIS A 19 -4.83 0.83 -13.35
CA HIS A 19 -5.92 0.39 -14.22
C HIS A 19 -6.02 1.30 -15.46
N THR A 20 -5.76 0.73 -16.64
CA THR A 20 -5.89 1.40 -17.93
C THR A 20 -6.90 0.70 -18.84
N ASN A 21 -7.25 1.34 -19.96
CA ASN A 21 -8.07 0.69 -21.00
C ASN A 21 -7.34 -0.46 -21.73
N LYS A 22 -6.06 -0.69 -21.42
CA LYS A 22 -5.21 -1.79 -21.94
C LYS A 22 -4.92 -2.87 -20.88
N GLY A 23 -5.53 -2.77 -19.69
CA GLY A 23 -5.23 -3.61 -18.53
C GLY A 23 -4.35 -2.89 -17.51
N LEU A 24 -3.66 -3.66 -16.66
CA LEU A 24 -2.76 -3.10 -15.65
C LEU A 24 -1.43 -2.71 -16.29
N VAL A 25 -1.04 -1.44 -16.14
CA VAL A 25 0.23 -0.89 -16.64
C VAL A 25 1.02 -0.31 -15.47
N PRO A 26 2.32 -0.62 -15.31
CA PRO A 26 3.15 -0.01 -14.28
C PRO A 26 3.20 1.51 -14.42
N ILE A 27 3.08 2.23 -13.30
CA ILE A 27 2.94 3.69 -13.27
C ILE A 27 4.08 4.43 -13.98
N GLU A 28 5.31 3.90 -13.95
CA GLU A 28 6.47 4.50 -14.60
C GLU A 28 6.49 4.33 -16.13
N GLN A 29 5.58 3.51 -16.68
CA GLN A 29 5.45 3.24 -18.11
C GLN A 29 4.29 4.01 -18.75
N LEU A 30 3.49 4.73 -17.95
CA LEU A 30 2.38 5.54 -18.45
C LEU A 30 2.89 6.79 -19.14
N GLU A 31 2.21 7.17 -20.22
CA GLU A 31 2.55 8.36 -21.01
C GLU A 31 1.39 9.36 -21.07
N ILE A 32 1.71 10.63 -21.38
CA ILE A 32 0.69 11.65 -21.66
C ILE A 32 -0.17 11.17 -22.82
N GLY A 33 -1.47 11.10 -22.59
CA GLY A 33 -2.44 10.64 -23.56
C GLY A 33 -2.92 9.20 -23.43
N ASP A 34 -2.29 8.40 -22.56
CA ASP A 34 -2.87 7.12 -22.12
C ASP A 34 -4.17 7.34 -21.33
N TYR A 35 -5.01 6.31 -21.25
CA TYR A 35 -6.31 6.36 -20.57
C TYR A 35 -6.30 5.49 -19.32
N VAL A 36 -6.63 6.09 -18.18
CA VAL A 36 -6.73 5.40 -16.89
C VAL A 36 -8.17 5.36 -16.40
N LEU A 37 -8.52 4.31 -15.67
CA LEU A 37 -9.80 4.24 -14.98
C LEU A 37 -9.82 5.31 -13.89
N SER A 38 -10.90 6.08 -13.82
CA SER A 38 -11.04 7.23 -12.94
C SER A 38 -12.51 7.40 -12.50
N SER A 39 -12.73 8.17 -11.44
CA SER A 39 -14.07 8.52 -10.94
C SER A 39 -14.09 9.94 -10.37
N PRO A 40 -15.21 10.67 -10.47
CA PRO A 40 -15.38 11.95 -9.77
C PRO A 40 -15.16 11.81 -8.25
N ASP A 41 -14.60 12.83 -7.61
CA ASP A 41 -14.21 12.84 -6.18
C ASP A 41 -15.37 12.87 -5.16
N ASN A 42 -16.54 12.31 -5.51
CA ASN A 42 -17.78 12.44 -4.74
C ASN A 42 -18.44 11.09 -4.38
N GLU A 43 -17.70 9.98 -4.44
CA GLU A 43 -18.10 8.57 -4.23
C GLU A 43 -19.23 8.02 -5.12
N LYS A 44 -20.08 8.88 -5.68
CA LYS A 44 -21.30 8.52 -6.40
C LYS A 44 -21.14 8.57 -7.92
N GLY A 45 -19.99 9.04 -8.40
CA GLY A 45 -19.70 9.15 -9.81
C GLY A 45 -19.46 7.79 -10.47
N LEU A 46 -19.82 7.69 -11.75
CA LEU A 46 -19.52 6.50 -12.56
C LEU A 46 -18.02 6.42 -12.86
N LYS A 47 -17.53 5.19 -12.96
CA LYS A 47 -16.16 4.91 -13.39
C LYS A 47 -16.06 5.13 -14.91
N GLU A 48 -15.10 5.94 -15.32
CA GLU A 48 -14.84 6.26 -16.73
C GLU A 48 -13.34 6.21 -17.01
N TYR A 49 -12.99 6.00 -18.27
CA TYR A 49 -11.61 6.15 -18.71
C TYR A 49 -11.32 7.61 -19.04
N LYS A 50 -10.32 8.18 -18.39
CA LYS A 50 -9.90 9.56 -18.54
C LYS A 50 -8.44 9.64 -18.98
N ARG A 51 -8.12 10.64 -19.81
CA ARG A 51 -6.80 10.82 -20.38
C ARG A 51 -5.81 11.34 -19.34
N ILE A 52 -4.59 10.81 -19.37
CA ILE A 52 -3.46 11.35 -18.63
C ILE A 52 -3.01 12.66 -19.28
N THR A 53 -2.97 13.73 -18.48
CA THR A 53 -2.57 15.07 -18.92
C THR A 53 -1.13 15.39 -18.57
N SER A 54 -0.62 14.82 -17.47
CA SER A 54 0.77 14.98 -17.02
C SER A 54 1.29 13.69 -16.40
N VAL A 55 2.59 13.45 -16.55
CA VAL A 55 3.31 12.37 -15.87
C VAL A 55 4.46 12.96 -15.06
N TYR A 56 4.71 12.38 -13.88
CA TYR A 56 5.66 12.90 -12.91
C TYR A 56 6.67 11.84 -12.50
N LYS A 57 7.90 12.28 -12.26
CA LYS A 57 8.99 11.50 -11.68
C LYS A 57 9.72 12.36 -10.66
N SER A 58 9.99 11.84 -9.47
CA SER A 58 10.74 12.58 -8.46
C SER A 58 12.21 12.79 -8.88
N LEU A 59 12.75 13.99 -8.65
CA LEU A 59 14.17 14.30 -8.92
C LEU A 59 15.11 13.54 -7.97
N GLU A 60 14.66 13.37 -6.74
CA GLU A 60 15.38 12.66 -5.68
C GLU A 60 14.56 11.46 -5.22
N LYS A 61 15.24 10.48 -4.62
CA LYS A 61 14.54 9.36 -3.97
C LYS A 61 13.73 9.88 -2.78
N LYS A 62 12.47 9.49 -2.70
CA LYS A 62 11.53 9.83 -1.63
C LYS A 62 11.35 8.63 -0.72
N GLU A 63 11.13 8.90 0.56
CA GLU A 63 10.75 7.87 1.52
C GLU A 63 9.40 7.27 1.15
N ILE A 64 9.30 5.94 1.27
CA ILE A 64 8.10 5.18 0.97
C ILE A 64 7.70 4.31 2.17
N PHE A 65 6.38 4.13 2.27
CA PHE A 65 5.72 3.28 3.23
C PHE A 65 4.99 2.17 2.50
N ARG A 66 4.62 1.13 3.24
CA ARG A 66 3.71 0.09 2.77
C ARG A 66 2.31 0.51 3.13
N LEU A 67 1.40 0.47 2.17
CA LEU A 67 -0.03 0.57 2.40
C LEU A 67 -0.66 -0.74 1.96
N ARG A 68 -1.24 -1.45 2.90
CA ARG A 68 -1.83 -2.76 2.65
C ARG A 68 -3.32 -2.69 2.82
N HIS A 69 -4.06 -3.37 1.95
CA HIS A 69 -5.52 -3.46 2.01
C HIS A 69 -6.00 -4.85 1.60
N VAL A 70 -7.19 -5.23 2.06
CA VAL A 70 -7.78 -6.56 1.84
C VAL A 70 -9.18 -6.49 1.26
N THR A 71 -9.54 -7.39 0.33
CA THR A 71 -10.87 -7.41 -0.28
C THR A 71 -12.00 -7.75 0.68
N ARG A 72 -11.73 -8.48 1.78
CA ARG A 72 -12.73 -8.91 2.78
C ARG A 72 -12.10 -9.15 4.17
N LEU A 73 -12.81 -8.81 5.25
CA LEU A 73 -12.36 -9.07 6.62
C LEU A 73 -12.38 -10.58 6.95
N PRO A 74 -11.32 -11.15 7.55
CA PRO A 74 -11.19 -12.60 7.77
C PRO A 74 -12.18 -13.19 8.79
N SER A 75 -12.67 -12.39 9.73
CA SER A 75 -13.45 -12.85 10.89
C SER A 75 -14.95 -13.08 10.61
N ARG A 76 -15.48 -12.64 9.46
CA ARG A 76 -16.93 -12.54 9.25
C ARG A 76 -17.55 -13.53 8.25
N PHE A 77 -16.78 -14.38 7.59
CA PHE A 77 -17.32 -15.33 6.59
C PHE A 77 -16.69 -16.72 6.70
N LYS A 78 -17.54 -17.76 6.63
CA LYS A 78 -17.21 -19.18 6.90
C LYS A 78 -16.25 -19.81 5.88
N ASP A 79 -15.98 -19.10 4.80
CA ASP A 79 -15.32 -19.55 3.58
C ASP A 79 -13.87 -19.06 3.46
N GLY A 80 -13.39 -18.19 4.36
CA GLY A 80 -11.96 -17.98 4.63
C GLY A 80 -11.08 -17.37 3.52
N HIS A 81 -11.64 -17.06 2.35
CA HIS A 81 -10.88 -16.50 1.23
C HIS A 81 -10.99 -14.97 1.17
N TYR A 82 -9.84 -14.30 1.26
CA TYR A 82 -9.70 -12.88 0.99
C TYR A 82 -8.41 -12.62 0.19
N GLU A 83 -8.42 -11.56 -0.61
CA GLU A 83 -7.25 -11.11 -1.37
C GLU A 83 -6.60 -9.95 -0.60
N MET A 84 -5.28 -9.99 -0.47
CA MET A 84 -4.49 -8.94 0.16
C MET A 84 -3.53 -8.38 -0.88
N GLU A 85 -3.39 -7.05 -0.89
CA GLU A 85 -2.45 -6.35 -1.73
C GLU A 85 -1.65 -5.34 -0.90
N THR A 86 -0.38 -5.14 -1.24
CA THR A 86 0.49 -4.14 -0.63
C THR A 86 0.99 -3.20 -1.71
N LEU A 87 0.73 -1.90 -1.54
CA LEU A 87 1.25 -0.81 -2.35
C LEU A 87 2.39 -0.11 -1.64
N TYR A 88 3.28 0.52 -2.40
CA TYR A 88 4.44 1.24 -1.87
C TYR A 88 4.42 2.68 -2.37
N LEU A 89 4.25 3.62 -1.44
CA LEU A 89 3.95 5.01 -1.74
C LEU A 89 4.49 5.96 -0.68
N THR A 90 4.62 7.23 -1.01
CA THR A 90 5.00 8.28 -0.05
C THR A 90 3.90 8.46 1.01
N GLU A 91 4.27 8.76 2.25
CA GLU A 91 3.31 8.92 3.37
C GLU A 91 2.17 9.92 3.10
N ASN A 92 2.46 10.97 2.33
CA ASN A 92 1.55 12.05 1.99
C ASN A 92 0.75 11.79 0.70
N HIS A 93 0.75 10.58 0.16
CA HIS A 93 -0.08 10.30 -1.01
C HIS A 93 -1.56 10.16 -0.60
N PRO A 94 -2.49 10.89 -1.24
CA PRO A 94 -3.90 10.83 -0.88
C PRO A 94 -4.57 9.50 -1.29
N VAL A 95 -5.24 8.88 -0.34
CA VAL A 95 -6.01 7.63 -0.52
C VAL A 95 -7.44 7.86 -0.03
N TRP A 96 -8.42 7.29 -0.74
CA TRP A 96 -9.80 7.40 -0.31
C TRP A 96 -10.11 6.37 0.77
N VAL A 97 -10.60 6.86 1.91
CA VAL A 97 -11.12 6.02 2.99
C VAL A 97 -12.63 6.25 3.09
N SER A 98 -13.42 5.19 3.13
CA SER A 98 -14.89 5.24 3.18
C SER A 98 -15.44 5.04 4.59
N ARG A 99 -16.74 5.27 4.76
CA ARG A 99 -17.46 5.14 6.05
C ARG A 99 -17.40 3.71 6.56
N ILE A 100 -17.11 3.59 7.86
CA ILE A 100 -17.25 2.34 8.60
C ILE A 100 -18.73 2.27 9.02
N GLY A 101 -19.58 1.52 8.31
CA GLY A 101 -21.00 1.45 8.68
C GLY A 101 -21.22 0.95 10.12
N GLU A 102 -22.37 1.28 10.72
CA GLU A 102 -22.71 1.02 12.15
C GLU A 102 -22.31 -0.38 12.64
N ASN A 103 -22.73 -1.44 11.96
CA ASN A 103 -22.40 -2.83 12.35
C ASN A 103 -20.88 -3.10 12.32
N THR A 104 -20.15 -2.43 11.43
CA THR A 104 -18.70 -2.58 11.35
C THR A 104 -18.01 -1.81 12.46
N ALA A 105 -18.49 -0.61 12.78
CA ALA A 105 -17.98 0.19 13.88
C ALA A 105 -18.19 -0.49 15.24
N GLU A 106 -19.36 -1.10 15.47
CA GLU A 106 -19.67 -1.84 16.70
C GLU A 106 -18.77 -3.05 16.89
N ASP A 107 -18.65 -3.90 15.87
CA ASP A 107 -17.78 -5.08 15.89
C ASP A 107 -16.30 -4.69 16.06
N MET A 108 -15.83 -3.64 15.39
CA MET A 108 -14.45 -3.14 15.58
C MET A 108 -14.24 -2.56 16.96
N SER A 109 -15.24 -1.86 17.50
CA SER A 109 -15.18 -1.32 18.86
C SER A 109 -15.03 -2.45 19.87
N TYR A 110 -15.73 -3.56 19.64
CA TYR A 110 -15.62 -4.77 20.45
C TYR A 110 -14.22 -5.41 20.36
N ASP A 111 -13.68 -5.61 19.15
CA ASP A 111 -12.39 -6.28 18.93
C ASP A 111 -11.20 -5.44 19.46
N LEU A 112 -11.26 -4.11 19.33
CA LEU A 112 -10.18 -3.21 19.68
C LEU A 112 -10.29 -2.61 21.10
N GLY A 113 -11.46 -2.68 21.72
CA GLY A 113 -11.72 -2.04 23.01
C GLY A 113 -11.68 -0.50 22.97
N VAL A 114 -11.90 0.10 21.80
CA VAL A 114 -11.99 1.56 21.60
C VAL A 114 -13.31 1.92 20.92
N GLU A 115 -13.89 3.08 21.23
CA GLU A 115 -15.12 3.53 20.57
C GLU A 115 -14.80 3.98 19.12
N ILE A 116 -15.44 3.36 18.14
CA ILE A 116 -15.32 3.73 16.72
C ILE A 116 -16.59 4.47 16.31
N ASN A 117 -16.44 5.70 15.79
CA ASN A 117 -17.56 6.47 15.30
C ASN A 117 -18.00 5.93 13.92
N PRO A 118 -19.22 5.40 13.77
CA PRO A 118 -19.71 4.89 12.48
C PRO A 118 -19.89 6.00 11.42
N ASP A 119 -19.93 7.25 11.87
CA ASP A 119 -20.01 8.44 11.03
C ASP A 119 -18.64 9.07 10.75
N ASP A 120 -17.52 8.43 11.11
CA ASP A 120 -16.20 8.92 10.71
C ASP A 120 -16.14 8.99 9.18
N GLY A 121 -16.23 10.23 8.72
CA GLY A 121 -16.67 10.54 7.37
C GLY A 121 -15.73 9.96 6.32
N PRO A 122 -16.28 9.61 5.15
CA PRO A 122 -15.45 9.19 4.05
C PRO A 122 -14.68 10.40 3.52
N GLY A 123 -13.44 10.20 3.08
CA GLY A 123 -12.64 11.28 2.55
C GLY A 123 -11.22 10.90 2.17
N TRP A 124 -10.56 11.84 1.49
CA TRP A 124 -9.14 11.77 1.22
C TRP A 124 -8.35 11.87 2.53
N GLN A 125 -7.52 10.87 2.79
CA GLN A 125 -6.55 10.85 3.88
C GLN A 125 -5.14 10.69 3.31
N PHE A 126 -4.13 11.20 4.02
CA PHE A 126 -2.76 10.80 3.71
C PHE A 126 -2.57 9.34 4.08
N ALA A 127 -1.78 8.60 3.29
CA ALA A 127 -1.49 7.19 3.54
C ALA A 127 -1.00 6.92 4.98
N LYS A 128 -0.21 7.83 5.58
CA LYS A 128 0.23 7.69 6.99
C LYS A 128 -0.85 7.89 8.04
N ASP A 129 -1.93 8.60 7.70
CA ASP A 129 -3.01 8.93 8.64
C ASP A 129 -4.08 7.84 8.63
N VAL A 130 -3.95 6.84 7.76
CA VAL A 130 -4.78 5.64 7.71
C VAL A 130 -4.58 4.82 8.98
N GLY A 131 -5.58 4.84 9.87
CA GLY A 131 -5.48 4.35 11.25
C GLY A 131 -5.52 2.84 11.43
N GLY A 132 -5.70 2.05 10.37
CA GLY A 132 -6.03 0.63 10.50
C GLY A 132 -7.55 0.40 10.53
N MET A 133 -8.00 -0.73 10.00
CA MET A 133 -9.42 -1.15 10.02
C MET A 133 -10.41 -0.21 9.34
N GLU A 134 -9.95 0.64 8.43
CA GLU A 134 -10.81 1.53 7.66
C GLU A 134 -11.27 0.87 6.35
N GLY A 135 -12.40 1.31 5.80
CA GLY A 135 -12.88 0.87 4.50
C GLY A 135 -12.20 1.63 3.37
N ALA A 136 -11.89 0.99 2.24
CA ALA A 136 -11.39 1.67 1.04
C ALA A 136 -12.22 1.29 -0.19
N ILE A 137 -12.29 2.20 -1.18
CA ILE A 137 -13.02 1.96 -2.43
C ILE A 137 -12.10 1.25 -3.43
N ILE A 138 -12.56 0.12 -3.95
CA ILE A 138 -11.89 -0.60 -5.04
C ILE A 138 -12.64 -0.59 -6.36
N SER A 139 -11.87 -0.79 -7.43
CA SER A 139 -12.38 -0.95 -8.78
C SER A 139 -13.31 -2.17 -8.90
N LYS A 140 -13.01 -3.27 -8.18
CA LYS A 140 -13.73 -4.55 -8.17
C LYS A 140 -14.80 -4.64 -7.05
N GLY A 141 -16.03 -4.24 -7.33
CA GLY A 141 -17.22 -4.61 -6.52
C GLY A 141 -17.83 -3.51 -5.64
N PRO A 142 -19.00 -3.78 -5.02
CA PRO A 142 -19.70 -2.81 -4.18
C PRO A 142 -19.09 -2.79 -2.77
N THR A 143 -18.29 -1.75 -2.53
CA THR A 143 -18.37 -0.95 -1.28
C THR A 143 -17.92 -1.57 0.04
N PHE A 144 -16.92 -2.46 0.07
CA PHE A 144 -16.14 -2.66 1.29
C PHE A 144 -14.78 -3.34 1.01
N LEU A 145 -13.68 -2.62 1.24
CA LEU A 145 -12.40 -3.26 1.58
C LEU A 145 -12.35 -3.42 3.10
N GLY A 146 -11.89 -4.57 3.56
CA GLY A 146 -11.43 -4.72 4.94
C GLY A 146 -10.10 -4.01 5.15
N ASP A 147 -9.67 -3.99 6.41
CA ASP A 147 -8.49 -3.33 6.99
C ASP A 147 -7.46 -2.81 5.98
N ILE A 148 -7.40 -1.48 5.86
CA ILE A 148 -6.26 -0.79 5.28
C ILE A 148 -5.32 -0.32 6.40
N TRP A 149 -4.02 -0.55 6.26
CA TRP A 149 -3.02 -0.05 7.22
C TRP A 149 -1.71 0.33 6.57
N ALA A 150 -1.05 1.32 7.17
CA ALA A 150 0.28 1.74 6.76
C ALA A 150 1.35 1.17 7.68
N GLY A 151 2.50 0.79 7.10
CA GLY A 151 3.63 0.24 7.83
C GLY A 151 4.95 0.77 7.30
N GLY A 152 5.90 0.99 8.22
CA GLY A 152 7.25 1.39 7.87
C GLY A 152 7.99 0.36 7.01
N LEU A 153 8.98 0.84 6.29
CA LEU A 153 9.88 0.06 5.47
C LEU A 153 11.31 0.59 5.66
N TYR A 154 12.26 -0.30 5.91
CA TYR A 154 13.64 0.03 6.20
C TYR A 154 14.53 -0.36 5.02
N SER A 155 15.61 0.38 4.75
CA SER A 155 16.54 -0.04 3.69
C SER A 155 17.31 -1.31 4.07
N THR A 156 18.22 -1.73 3.21
CA THR A 156 19.25 -2.73 3.54
C THR A 156 20.58 -2.21 3.02
N ASP A 157 21.66 -2.96 3.25
CA ASP A 157 22.97 -2.70 2.64
C ASP A 157 22.95 -2.90 1.11
N ILE A 158 21.92 -3.55 0.59
CA ILE A 158 21.69 -3.74 -0.83
C ILE A 158 20.73 -2.66 -1.34
N GLU A 159 21.20 -1.86 -2.31
CA GLU A 159 20.39 -0.81 -2.91
C GLU A 159 19.08 -1.36 -3.50
N ASN A 160 17.95 -0.69 -3.21
CA ASN A 160 16.60 -1.08 -3.61
C ASN A 160 16.18 -2.47 -3.11
N VAL A 161 16.81 -2.98 -2.05
CA VAL A 161 16.26 -4.06 -1.24
C VAL A 161 15.89 -3.48 0.12
N PHE A 162 14.70 -3.82 0.57
CA PHE A 162 14.09 -3.28 1.77
C PHE A 162 13.61 -4.39 2.68
N TRP A 163 13.38 -4.02 3.93
CA TRP A 163 12.96 -4.93 4.98
C TRP A 163 11.80 -4.33 5.77
N ALA A 164 10.81 -5.16 6.04
CA ALA A 164 9.74 -4.87 6.97
C ALA A 164 9.94 -5.66 8.26
N LYS A 165 10.16 -4.94 9.37
CA LYS A 165 10.28 -5.56 10.68
C LYS A 165 8.96 -6.22 11.08
N PRO A 166 9.01 -7.44 11.65
CA PRO A 166 7.83 -8.05 12.23
C PRO A 166 7.28 -7.21 13.38
N THR A 167 5.97 -7.04 13.42
CA THR A 167 5.20 -6.56 14.57
C THR A 167 4.06 -7.54 14.80
N GLY A 168 3.43 -7.58 15.97
CA GLY A 168 2.52 -8.69 16.35
C GLY A 168 1.51 -9.20 15.29
N TYR A 169 1.10 -8.37 14.32
CA TYR A 169 0.26 -8.75 13.18
C TYR A 169 0.92 -8.60 11.79
N ASP A 170 2.08 -7.94 11.68
CA ASP A 170 2.81 -7.79 10.43
C ASP A 170 4.00 -8.76 10.37
N PRO A 171 4.09 -9.63 9.35
CA PRO A 171 5.19 -10.56 9.25
C PRO A 171 6.48 -9.88 8.80
N GLY A 172 7.61 -10.52 9.12
CA GLY A 172 8.90 -10.18 8.54
C GLY A 172 8.94 -10.42 7.03
N LEU A 173 9.24 -9.38 6.25
CA LEU A 173 9.26 -9.43 4.79
C LEU A 173 10.52 -8.77 4.23
N ILE A 174 11.14 -9.38 3.22
CA ILE A 174 12.16 -8.76 2.37
C ILE A 174 11.49 -8.32 1.06
N MET A 175 11.74 -7.11 0.63
CA MET A 175 11.26 -6.57 -0.65
C MET A 175 12.45 -6.29 -1.56
N ASP A 176 12.47 -6.89 -2.76
CA ASP A 176 13.49 -6.65 -3.78
C ASP A 176 12.91 -5.82 -4.93
N PHE A 177 13.40 -4.60 -5.12
CA PHE A 177 12.93 -3.62 -6.12
C PHE A 177 13.96 -3.39 -7.24
N ARG A 178 15.08 -4.13 -7.28
CA ARG A 178 16.25 -3.83 -8.15
C ARG A 178 16.00 -3.86 -9.66
N ARG A 179 14.81 -4.26 -10.11
CA ARG A 179 14.44 -4.36 -11.53
C ARG A 179 13.09 -3.70 -11.86
N ASN A 180 12.64 -2.77 -11.02
CA ASN A 180 11.25 -2.27 -11.03
C ASN A 180 10.19 -3.39 -10.91
N LEU A 181 10.62 -4.56 -10.41
CA LEU A 181 9.76 -5.66 -10.04
C LEU A 181 9.67 -5.62 -8.52
N GLN A 182 8.47 -5.49 -7.97
CA GLN A 182 8.27 -5.51 -6.52
C GLN A 182 8.13 -6.97 -6.08
N THR A 183 9.26 -7.63 -5.80
CA THR A 183 9.24 -9.03 -5.33
C THR A 183 9.27 -9.07 -3.81
N ILE A 184 8.32 -9.78 -3.20
CA ILE A 184 8.18 -9.86 -1.74
C ILE A 184 8.51 -11.28 -1.28
N TYR A 185 9.45 -11.41 -0.35
CA TYR A 185 9.81 -12.67 0.29
C TYR A 185 9.37 -12.68 1.74
N PHE A 186 8.52 -13.63 2.10
CA PHE A 186 8.15 -13.90 3.49
C PHE A 186 9.26 -14.67 4.20
N ILE A 187 9.71 -14.13 5.33
CA ILE A 187 10.73 -14.75 6.18
C ILE A 187 10.33 -14.76 7.67
N GLY A 188 9.07 -14.42 7.97
CA GLY A 188 8.57 -14.31 9.34
C GLY A 188 8.65 -15.62 10.13
N ASP A 189 8.49 -16.76 9.45
CA ASP A 189 8.65 -18.12 10.01
C ASP A 189 10.07 -18.46 10.47
N ARG A 190 11.06 -17.66 10.06
CA ARG A 190 12.48 -17.87 10.35
C ARG A 190 13.03 -16.92 11.40
N LEU A 191 12.15 -16.13 12.02
CA LEU A 191 12.47 -15.18 13.07
C LEU A 191 11.67 -15.53 14.32
N ASP A 192 12.27 -15.33 15.50
CA ASP A 192 11.80 -15.90 16.77
C ASP A 192 10.45 -15.36 17.31
N ASP A 193 9.65 -14.59 16.55
CA ASP A 193 8.44 -13.93 17.07
C ASP A 193 7.38 -13.58 15.99
N CYS A 194 7.05 -14.48 15.05
CA CYS A 194 6.01 -14.15 14.08
C CYS A 194 5.10 -15.29 13.60
N LEU A 195 3.88 -14.87 13.26
CA LEU A 195 2.71 -15.61 12.76
C LEU A 195 3.04 -16.96 12.09
N SER A 196 2.24 -17.99 12.40
CA SER A 196 2.42 -19.32 11.81
C SER A 196 2.26 -19.29 10.29
N PRO A 197 2.89 -20.21 9.54
CA PRO A 197 2.68 -20.34 8.11
C PRO A 197 1.20 -20.51 7.69
N GLU A 198 0.30 -20.97 8.56
CA GLU A 198 -1.14 -21.00 8.23
C GLU A 198 -1.76 -19.60 8.17
N SER A 199 -1.21 -18.62 8.89
CA SER A 199 -1.53 -17.22 8.69
C SER A 199 -1.07 -16.72 7.32
N MET A 200 -0.28 -17.45 6.53
CA MET A 200 0.18 -16.99 5.20
C MET A 200 -0.86 -17.03 4.09
N TYR A 201 -1.86 -17.91 4.17
CA TYR A 201 -2.99 -17.92 3.22
C TYR A 201 -3.74 -16.58 3.17
N ARG A 202 -3.48 -15.72 4.16
CA ARG A 202 -3.99 -14.36 4.33
C ARG A 202 -3.26 -13.29 3.51
N PHE A 203 -2.06 -13.57 3.00
CA PHE A 203 -1.18 -12.55 2.40
C PHE A 203 -1.16 -12.53 0.86
N GLY A 204 -2.02 -13.34 0.22
CA GLY A 204 -2.24 -13.32 -1.22
C GLY A 204 -1.12 -13.95 -2.05
N ASN A 205 -1.30 -13.97 -3.38
CA ASN A 205 -0.39 -14.61 -4.35
C ASN A 205 0.90 -13.80 -4.62
N SER A 206 0.99 -12.56 -4.12
CA SER A 206 2.10 -11.65 -4.41
C SER A 206 3.33 -11.85 -3.50
N VAL A 207 3.25 -12.79 -2.55
CA VAL A 207 4.32 -13.09 -1.60
C VAL A 207 4.93 -14.46 -1.86
N ILE A 208 6.24 -14.49 -2.09
CA ILE A 208 7.04 -15.71 -2.24
C ILE A 208 7.50 -16.15 -0.86
N TYR A 209 7.44 -17.45 -0.56
CA TYR A 209 8.06 -17.96 0.65
C TYR A 209 9.58 -17.88 0.54
N GLY A 210 10.23 -17.13 1.43
CA GLY A 210 11.65 -16.82 1.41
C GLY A 210 12.52 -18.02 1.79
N ASP A 211 12.60 -19.02 0.92
CA ASP A 211 13.49 -20.17 1.08
C ASP A 211 14.95 -19.77 0.84
N PRO A 212 15.82 -19.77 1.88
CA PRO A 212 17.21 -19.37 1.74
C PRO A 212 18.00 -20.30 0.81
N GLU A 213 17.62 -21.57 0.67
CA GLU A 213 18.31 -22.48 -0.25
C GLU A 213 18.00 -22.15 -1.72
N LYS A 214 16.85 -21.53 -1.99
CA LYS A 214 16.41 -21.13 -3.34
C LYS A 214 16.73 -19.68 -3.66
N HIS A 215 16.89 -18.84 -2.64
CA HIS A 215 17.00 -17.40 -2.80
C HIS A 215 18.24 -16.86 -2.08
N PRO A 216 19.35 -16.63 -2.82
CA PRO A 216 20.59 -16.10 -2.25
C PRO A 216 20.41 -14.77 -1.50
N LEU A 217 19.47 -13.93 -1.94
CA LEU A 217 19.12 -12.69 -1.23
C LEU A 217 18.63 -12.99 0.18
N VAL A 218 17.67 -13.92 0.30
CA VAL A 218 17.10 -14.32 1.58
C VAL A 218 18.15 -15.01 2.45
N HIS A 219 18.96 -15.90 1.88
CA HIS A 219 20.07 -16.54 2.58
C HIS A 219 21.02 -15.52 3.19
N ASN A 220 21.51 -14.57 2.39
CA ASN A 220 22.47 -13.56 2.84
C ASN A 220 21.88 -12.66 3.92
N PHE A 221 20.62 -12.24 3.76
CA PHE A 221 19.93 -11.43 4.75
C PHE A 221 19.74 -12.17 6.08
N LEU A 222 19.28 -13.42 6.06
CA LEU A 222 19.10 -14.23 7.27
C LEU A 222 20.45 -14.54 7.94
N LYS A 223 21.49 -14.83 7.15
CA LYS A 223 22.85 -15.02 7.66
C LYS A 223 23.33 -13.76 8.38
N MET A 224 23.17 -12.59 7.77
CA MET A 224 23.50 -11.31 8.38
C MET A 224 22.76 -11.13 9.72
N ILE A 225 21.44 -11.33 9.76
CA ILE A 225 20.66 -11.24 11.01
C ILE A 225 21.20 -12.20 12.08
N ARG A 226 21.53 -13.45 11.72
CA ARG A 226 22.10 -14.42 12.67
C ARG A 226 23.46 -13.98 13.21
N ASP A 227 24.30 -13.44 12.34
CA ASP A 227 25.67 -13.04 12.69
C ASP A 227 25.71 -11.75 13.51
N THR A 228 24.79 -10.80 13.27
CA THR A 228 24.83 -9.46 13.90
C THR A 228 23.70 -9.17 14.88
N GLY A 229 22.61 -9.93 14.84
CA GLY A 229 21.33 -9.59 15.46
C GLY A 229 20.54 -8.53 14.67
N LEU A 230 19.27 -8.33 15.03
CA LEU A 230 18.42 -7.22 14.57
C LEU A 230 18.91 -5.89 15.20
N ARG A 231 20.09 -5.40 14.80
CA ARG A 231 20.61 -4.13 15.33
C ARG A 231 19.81 -2.97 14.74
N HIS A 232 19.29 -2.11 15.61
CA HIS A 232 18.52 -0.90 15.29
C HIS A 232 19.27 0.14 14.42
N GLU A 233 20.59 -0.03 14.26
CA GLU A 233 21.50 0.84 13.53
C GLU A 233 21.46 0.62 12.01
N PHE A 234 20.67 -0.38 11.61
CA PHE A 234 20.46 -0.76 10.24
C PHE A 234 19.26 0.00 9.65
N TYR A 235 19.64 0.96 8.79
CA TYR A 235 19.05 1.16 7.46
C TYR A 235 18.11 2.34 7.19
N GLY A 236 18.04 3.38 8.03
CA GLY A 236 17.33 4.62 7.68
C GLY A 236 15.94 4.41 7.04
N ASP A 237 15.48 5.38 6.27
CA ASP A 237 14.19 5.26 5.59
C ASP A 237 14.34 4.59 4.23
N ALA A 238 13.41 3.71 3.87
CA ALA A 238 13.36 3.15 2.53
C ALA A 238 13.06 4.25 1.50
N LYS A 239 14.03 4.58 0.64
CA LYS A 239 13.88 5.63 -0.37
C LYS A 239 13.97 5.09 -1.78
N VAL A 240 13.01 5.47 -2.63
CA VAL A 240 12.98 5.13 -4.07
C VAL A 240 12.60 6.34 -4.91
N THR A 241 12.86 6.28 -6.22
CA THR A 241 12.22 7.22 -7.14
C THR A 241 10.72 6.91 -7.20
N VAL A 242 9.90 7.96 -7.09
CA VAL A 242 8.43 7.83 -7.12
C VAL A 242 7.83 8.49 -8.35
N TYR A 243 6.67 7.98 -8.75
CA TYR A 243 5.94 8.36 -9.95
C TYR A 243 4.51 8.76 -9.58
N ASN A 244 3.94 9.70 -10.33
CA ASN A 244 2.55 10.15 -10.18
C ASN A 244 2.03 10.61 -11.55
N ILE A 245 0.72 10.77 -11.69
CA ILE A 245 0.06 11.21 -12.93
C ILE A 245 -1.06 12.21 -12.61
N ASP A 246 -1.31 13.15 -13.53
CA ASP A 246 -2.55 13.92 -13.53
C ASP A 246 -3.51 13.35 -14.56
N VAL A 247 -4.79 13.34 -14.20
CA VAL A 247 -5.88 12.79 -15.01
C VAL A 247 -6.88 13.90 -15.28
N GLU A 248 -7.33 14.01 -16.53
CA GLU A 248 -8.32 15.03 -16.92
C GLU A 248 -9.63 14.89 -16.13
N ASP A 249 -10.27 16.04 -15.87
CA ASP A 249 -11.54 16.25 -15.15
C ASP A 249 -11.58 15.78 -13.69
N PHE A 250 -11.26 14.52 -13.45
CA PHE A 250 -11.57 13.84 -12.19
C PHE A 250 -10.42 13.84 -11.21
N HIS A 251 -9.18 14.02 -11.67
CA HIS A 251 -8.03 14.13 -10.77
C HIS A 251 -7.79 12.87 -9.89
N THR A 252 -8.44 11.75 -10.23
CA THR A 252 -8.29 10.47 -9.53
C THR A 252 -7.92 9.35 -10.49
N TYR A 253 -7.43 8.25 -9.95
CA TYR A 253 -7.18 7.02 -10.69
C TYR A 253 -7.19 5.82 -9.75
N TYR A 254 -7.15 4.62 -10.31
CA TYR A 254 -7.14 3.37 -9.56
C TYR A 254 -5.81 2.63 -9.70
N VAL A 255 -5.20 2.28 -8.57
CA VAL A 255 -3.88 1.62 -8.48
C VAL A 255 -3.97 0.26 -7.77
N GLY A 256 -3.04 -0.65 -8.05
CA GLY A 256 -3.11 -2.02 -7.54
C GLY A 256 -3.98 -2.93 -8.42
N GLU A 257 -3.83 -4.25 -8.25
CA GLU A 257 -4.66 -5.29 -8.87
C GLU A 257 -6.09 -5.30 -8.33
N LEU A 258 -6.28 -4.83 -7.09
CA LEU A 258 -7.62 -4.62 -6.52
C LEU A 258 -8.17 -3.25 -6.96
N GLY A 259 -7.31 -2.32 -7.34
CA GLY A 259 -7.66 -1.00 -7.83
C GLY A 259 -8.13 -0.09 -6.70
N LEU A 260 -7.27 0.24 -5.75
CA LEU A 260 -7.47 1.26 -4.73
C LEU A 260 -7.65 2.64 -5.37
N TRP A 261 -8.66 3.39 -4.92
CA TRP A 261 -8.94 4.73 -5.43
C TRP A 261 -8.04 5.80 -4.79
N VAL A 262 -7.30 6.52 -5.63
CA VAL A 262 -6.30 7.51 -5.21
C VAL A 262 -6.47 8.82 -5.96
N HIS A 263 -5.94 9.91 -5.40
CA HIS A 263 -6.01 11.23 -6.00
C HIS A 263 -4.62 11.81 -6.21
N HIS A 264 -4.38 12.48 -7.34
CA HIS A 264 -3.04 13.01 -7.66
C HIS A 264 -2.53 14.03 -6.62
N ASN A 265 -3.40 14.92 -6.14
CA ASN A 265 -3.05 15.98 -5.18
C ASN A 265 -4.23 16.50 -4.31
N ALA A 266 -5.10 15.63 -3.77
CA ALA A 266 -6.19 16.09 -2.90
C ALA A 266 -5.66 16.80 -1.65
N HIS A 267 -6.44 17.71 -1.06
CA HIS A 267 -6.17 18.30 0.25
C HIS A 267 -6.80 17.43 1.34
N PRO A 268 -6.04 16.52 1.98
CA PRO A 268 -6.64 15.48 2.81
C PRO A 268 -7.12 16.08 4.13
N VAL A 269 -8.23 15.55 4.64
CA VAL A 269 -8.82 16.02 5.89
C VAL A 269 -7.97 15.47 7.05
N LYS A 270 -7.44 16.36 7.90
CA LYS A 270 -6.74 15.92 9.12
C LYS A 270 -7.75 15.27 10.07
N ARG A 271 -7.63 13.96 10.33
CA ARG A 271 -8.28 13.33 11.48
C ARG A 271 -7.51 13.70 12.75
N ALA A 272 -8.24 13.99 13.83
CA ALA A 272 -7.62 14.07 15.14
C ALA A 272 -7.16 12.67 15.53
N ASN A 273 -5.88 12.50 15.85
CA ASN A 273 -5.35 11.21 16.28
C ASN A 273 -6.04 10.80 17.60
N PRO A 274 -6.80 9.70 17.65
CA PRO A 274 -7.46 9.27 18.89
C PRO A 274 -6.45 8.91 19.99
N ASN A 275 -5.19 8.64 19.63
CA ASN A 275 -4.10 8.36 20.58
C ASN A 275 -3.31 9.61 21.02
N SER A 276 -3.79 10.82 20.75
CA SER A 276 -3.12 12.07 21.18
C SER A 276 -3.49 12.54 22.59
N GLY A 277 -4.21 11.71 23.36
CA GLY A 277 -4.52 11.95 24.76
C GLY A 277 -4.29 10.70 25.61
N HIS A 278 -3.21 10.73 26.41
CA HIS A 278 -2.97 10.12 27.73
C HIS A 278 -1.55 9.59 27.90
#